data_AF-A0A377LRA7-F1
#
_entry.id   AF-A0A377LRA7-F1
#
_cell.length_a   1.000
_cell.length_b   1.000
_cell.length_c   1.000
_cell.angle_alpha   90.00
_cell.angle_beta   90.00
_cell.angle_gamma   90.00
#
_symmetry.space_group_name_H-M   'P 1'
#
loop_
_entity.id
_entity.type
_entity.pdbx_description
1 polymer ?
#
loop_
_entity_poly.entity_id
_entity_poly.type
_entity_poly.pdbx_seq_one_letter_code
_entity_poly.pdbx_strand_id
1 'polypeptide(L)'
;MTNTPLSGGDNTQSLEANRLSDLFLRQFDHFDLRDSEVSFITLSGQRAELKIPQLTWLNGKERHRAEGQVNLSSLNGQHGVMQVRMDLRDDDGLLNNGKVWLQADDVDVKPWLGDWLQQNMQLETARFSLEGWMTLTKGVFASGDIWLKQGGASWQGESKQHQLSVDNLTAHVTKEKGGWQFAIPDTRITMDGKPWPRGALTLAWMPEQDVGGTNNKRSDELRIRATHLDLAAIEGLRSMAAKLSPDLGDVWLATQPSGGN
;
A
#
# COMPACT_ATOMS: atom_id res chain seq x y z
N MET A 1 -0.09 4.70 39.57
CA MET A 1 0.79 4.48 38.41
C MET A 1 1.52 3.17 38.65
N THR A 2 1.11 2.10 37.95
CA THR A 2 1.76 0.78 38.05
C THR A 2 2.39 0.53 36.69
N ASN A 3 3.70 0.75 36.62
CA ASN A 3 4.49 0.53 35.41
C ASN A 3 5.01 -0.91 35.46
N THR A 4 4.13 -1.86 35.13
CA THR A 4 4.50 -3.28 35.02
C THR A 4 4.58 -3.62 33.54
N PRO A 5 5.77 -3.94 33.00
CA PRO A 5 5.90 -4.43 31.64
C PRO A 5 5.13 -5.75 31.53
N LEU A 6 4.22 -5.86 30.55
CA LEU A 6 3.61 -7.13 30.19
C LEU A 6 4.60 -7.90 29.32
N SER A 7 5.58 -8.58 29.94
CA SER A 7 6.45 -9.53 29.24
C SER A 7 5.81 -10.92 29.26
N GLY A 8 5.50 -11.47 28.09
CA GLY A 8 5.09 -12.88 27.93
C GLY A 8 6.26 -13.81 28.18
N GLY A 9 6.45 -14.23 29.43
CA GLY A 9 7.46 -15.21 29.83
C GLY A 9 6.94 -16.64 29.73
N ASP A 10 7.46 -17.36 28.75
CA ASP A 10 7.88 -18.78 28.76
C ASP A 10 6.98 -19.85 29.42
N ASN A 11 5.66 -19.73 29.28
CA ASN A 11 4.78 -20.88 29.49
C ASN A 11 3.68 -20.91 28.43
N THR A 12 3.48 -22.09 27.87
CA THR A 12 2.62 -22.44 26.73
C THR A 12 1.12 -22.23 27.01
N GLN A 13 0.71 -20.97 27.10
CA GLN A 13 -0.64 -20.52 26.80
C GLN A 13 -0.50 -19.31 25.91
N SER A 14 -0.74 -19.49 24.60
CA SER A 14 -0.95 -18.37 23.70
C SER A 14 -2.01 -17.48 24.34
N LEU A 15 -1.61 -16.30 24.83
CA LEU A 15 -2.54 -15.24 25.18
C LEU A 15 -3.43 -15.06 23.96
N GLU A 16 -4.70 -15.46 24.06
CA GLU A 16 -5.64 -15.34 22.95
C GLU A 16 -5.64 -13.87 22.53
N ALA A 17 -5.30 -13.58 21.27
CA ALA A 17 -5.20 -12.21 20.76
C ALA A 17 -6.47 -11.40 21.07
N ASN A 18 -7.63 -12.06 21.13
CA ASN A 18 -8.92 -11.51 21.53
C ASN A 18 -8.92 -10.96 22.97
N ARG A 19 -8.31 -11.66 23.93
CA ARG A 19 -8.23 -11.19 25.33
C ARG A 19 -7.32 -9.98 25.50
N LEU A 20 -6.23 -9.94 24.73
CA LEU A 20 -5.32 -8.79 24.72
C LEU A 20 -5.99 -7.58 24.05
N SER A 21 -6.72 -7.81 22.95
CA SER A 21 -7.52 -6.79 22.27
C SER A 21 -8.59 -6.22 23.20
N ASP A 22 -9.36 -7.07 23.88
CA ASP A 22 -10.40 -6.61 24.82
C ASP A 22 -9.82 -5.77 25.97
N LEU A 23 -8.64 -6.12 26.48
CA LEU A 23 -7.96 -5.33 27.50
C LEU A 23 -7.64 -3.91 26.98
N PHE A 24 -6.96 -3.81 25.83
CA PHE A 24 -6.55 -2.52 25.27
C PHE A 24 -7.73 -1.68 24.76
N LEU A 25 -8.77 -2.29 24.20
CA LEU A 25 -9.89 -1.56 23.61
C LEU A 25 -10.98 -1.21 24.61
N ARG A 26 -11.18 -2.03 25.66
CA ARG A 26 -12.34 -1.89 26.57
C ARG A 26 -11.99 -1.55 28.01
N GLN A 27 -10.80 -1.92 28.51
CA GLN A 27 -10.48 -1.71 29.92
C GLN A 27 -9.73 -0.40 30.20
N PHE A 28 -8.99 0.10 29.22
CA PHE A 28 -8.29 1.38 29.35
C PHE A 28 -9.01 2.48 28.60
N ASP A 29 -9.28 3.62 29.23
CA ASP A 29 -9.81 4.79 28.51
C ASP A 29 -8.73 5.46 27.64
N HIS A 30 -7.48 5.42 28.08
CA HIS A 30 -6.33 5.90 27.32
C HIS A 30 -5.09 5.07 27.68
N PHE A 31 -4.14 4.99 26.75
CA PHE A 31 -2.83 4.44 27.03
C PHE A 31 -1.79 5.03 26.07
N ASP A 32 -0.54 5.07 26.52
CA ASP A 32 0.61 5.41 25.71
C ASP A 32 1.45 4.15 25.49
N LEU A 33 1.77 3.87 24.23
CA LEU A 33 2.84 2.93 23.87
C LEU A 33 4.11 3.74 23.64
N ARG A 34 5.22 3.31 24.25
CA ARG A 34 6.54 3.92 24.08
C ARG A 34 7.57 2.83 23.93
N ASP A 35 8.53 3.08 23.05
CA ASP A 35 9.64 2.14 22.78
C ASP A 35 9.15 0.69 22.59
N SER A 36 8.00 0.56 21.93
CA SER A 36 7.28 -0.70 21.75
C SER A 36 7.55 -1.29 20.39
N GLU A 37 7.33 -2.59 20.22
CA GLU A 37 7.55 -3.27 18.96
C GLU A 37 6.45 -4.29 18.69
N VAL A 38 6.01 -4.35 17.43
CA VAL A 38 5.06 -5.34 16.95
C VAL A 38 5.69 -6.11 15.80
N SER A 39 5.87 -7.42 15.98
CA SER A 39 6.32 -8.32 14.92
C SER A 39 5.11 -8.92 14.19
N PHE A 40 5.13 -8.86 12.86
CA PHE A 40 4.09 -9.44 12.01
C PHE A 40 4.69 -10.06 10.75
N ILE A 41 3.93 -10.92 10.08
CA ILE A 41 4.29 -11.42 8.74
C ILE A 41 3.69 -10.47 7.72
N THR A 42 4.51 -9.96 6.81
CA THR A 42 4.02 -9.02 5.78
C THR A 42 3.26 -9.76 4.67
N LEU A 43 2.76 -9.04 3.66
CA LEU A 43 2.17 -9.67 2.46
C LEU A 43 3.21 -10.41 1.61
N SER A 44 4.45 -9.96 1.73
CA SER A 44 5.65 -10.74 1.48
C SER A 44 5.80 -11.71 2.65
N GLY A 45 6.01 -13.01 2.55
CA GLY A 45 6.08 -13.92 3.71
C GLY A 45 7.18 -13.64 4.76
N GLN A 46 7.90 -12.53 4.66
CA GLN A 46 8.92 -12.09 5.60
C GLN A 46 8.33 -11.60 6.93
N ARG A 47 9.05 -11.87 8.01
CA ARG A 47 8.80 -11.23 9.30
C ARG A 47 9.31 -9.80 9.25
N ALA A 48 8.47 -8.86 9.67
CA ALA A 48 8.85 -7.47 9.84
C ALA A 48 8.53 -6.99 11.25
N GLU A 49 9.32 -6.04 11.73
CA GLU A 49 9.18 -5.43 13.04
C GLU A 49 8.74 -3.97 12.87
N LEU A 50 7.56 -3.65 13.38
CA LEU A 50 7.09 -2.28 13.50
C LEU A 50 7.51 -1.73 14.85
N LYS A 51 8.50 -0.83 14.86
CA LYS A 51 8.84 -0.07 16.05
C LYS A 51 7.85 1.06 16.22
N ILE A 52 7.43 1.27 17.46
CA ILE A 52 6.49 2.29 17.89
C ILE A 52 7.24 3.14 18.93
N PRO A 53 8.00 4.16 18.49
CA PRO A 53 8.67 5.08 19.42
C PRO A 53 7.68 5.73 20.38
N GLN A 54 6.53 6.18 19.85
CA GLN A 54 5.47 6.79 20.62
C GLN A 54 4.13 6.65 19.90
N LEU A 55 3.11 6.16 20.60
CA LEU A 55 1.73 6.17 20.14
C LEU A 55 0.82 6.44 21.34
N THR A 56 -0.01 7.48 21.25
CA THR A 56 -1.06 7.74 22.22
C THR A 56 -2.36 7.21 21.68
N TRP A 57 -3.04 6.41 22.48
CA TRP A 57 -4.33 5.80 22.16
C TRP A 57 -5.41 6.30 23.12
N LEU A 58 -6.58 6.59 22.58
CA LEU A 58 -7.75 7.09 23.29
C LEU A 58 -8.97 6.27 22.90
N ASN A 59 -9.52 5.54 23.87
CA ASN A 59 -10.75 4.80 23.77
C ASN A 59 -11.93 5.65 24.21
N GLY A 60 -12.98 5.65 23.40
CA GLY A 60 -14.35 5.96 23.81
C GLY A 60 -15.20 4.69 23.71
N LYS A 61 -16.52 4.84 23.95
CA LYS A 61 -17.43 3.69 23.97
C LYS A 61 -17.40 2.83 22.69
N GLU A 62 -17.43 3.49 21.53
CA GLU A 62 -17.48 2.86 20.19
C GLU A 62 -16.50 3.56 19.22
N ARG A 63 -15.64 4.45 19.72
CA ARG A 63 -14.73 5.27 18.92
C ARG A 63 -13.34 5.23 19.53
N HIS A 64 -12.36 4.86 18.72
CA HIS A 64 -10.99 4.66 19.13
C HIS A 64 -10.10 5.53 18.26
N ARG A 65 -9.27 6.35 18.89
CA ARG A 65 -8.37 7.27 18.20
C ARG A 65 -6.95 7.01 18.63
N ALA A 66 -6.02 7.15 17.70
CA ALA A 66 -4.62 7.18 18.05
C ALA A 66 -3.84 8.13 17.18
N GLU A 67 -2.73 8.61 17.72
CA GLU A 67 -1.75 9.45 17.04
C GLU A 67 -0.36 9.06 17.52
N GLY A 68 0.59 9.02 16.60
CA GLY A 68 1.98 8.76 16.97
C GLY A 68 2.92 8.57 15.80
N GLN A 69 4.05 7.95 16.11
CA GLN A 69 5.11 7.64 15.19
C GLN A 69 5.32 6.13 15.15
N VAL A 70 5.60 5.63 13.95
CA VAL A 70 5.99 4.25 13.71
C VAL A 70 7.18 4.21 12.78
N ASN A 71 8.04 3.20 12.91
CA ASN A 71 9.18 3.00 12.04
C ASN A 71 9.27 1.51 11.71
N LEU A 72 9.30 1.17 10.43
CA LEU A 72 9.56 -0.22 10.05
C LEU A 72 11.06 -0.47 10.14
N SER A 73 11.44 -1.42 10.98
CA SER A 73 12.77 -2.02 10.96
C SER A 73 12.66 -3.35 10.22
N SER A 74 13.48 -3.55 9.20
CA SER A 74 13.68 -4.85 8.57
C SER A 74 15.12 -5.30 8.77
N LEU A 75 15.42 -6.54 8.42
CA LEU A 75 16.78 -7.10 8.39
C LEU A 75 17.75 -6.24 7.60
N ASN A 76 17.24 -5.44 6.64
CA ASN A 76 18.01 -4.58 5.75
C ASN A 76 18.15 -3.12 6.23
N GLY A 77 17.69 -2.77 7.44
CA GLY A 77 17.90 -1.45 8.06
C GLY A 77 16.65 -0.77 8.60
N GLN A 78 16.81 0.50 8.97
CA GLN A 78 15.71 1.39 9.35
C GLN A 78 15.15 2.08 8.10
N HIS A 79 13.84 2.07 7.92
CA HIS A 79 13.20 2.55 6.69
C HIS A 79 12.57 3.94 6.80
N GLY A 80 12.76 4.58 7.95
CA GLY A 80 12.34 5.95 8.23
C GLY A 80 11.13 6.02 9.16
N VAL A 81 10.97 7.18 9.80
CA VAL A 81 9.87 7.42 10.74
C VAL A 81 8.64 7.90 9.97
N MET A 82 7.50 7.30 10.27
CA MET A 82 6.20 7.65 9.71
C MET A 82 5.31 8.18 10.83
N GLN A 83 4.56 9.23 10.55
CA GLN A 83 3.50 9.72 11.41
C GLN A 83 2.21 8.99 11.07
N VAL A 84 1.47 8.56 12.09
CA VAL A 84 0.19 7.86 11.93
C VAL A 84 -0.89 8.52 12.77
N ARG A 85 -2.09 8.59 12.20
CA ARG A 85 -3.32 8.96 12.92
C ARG A 85 -4.41 7.98 12.55
N MET A 86 -5.24 7.62 13.51
CA MET A 86 -6.40 6.77 13.27
C MET A 86 -7.61 7.30 14.02
N ASP A 87 -8.77 7.15 13.40
CA ASP A 87 -10.09 7.39 13.97
C ASP A 87 -11.01 6.26 13.52
N LEU A 88 -11.13 5.26 14.38
CA LEU A 88 -11.78 3.99 14.12
C LEU A 88 -13.00 3.84 15.03
N ARG A 89 -13.94 3.01 14.61
CA ARG A 89 -15.11 2.63 15.37
C ARG A 89 -15.16 1.12 15.53
N ASP A 90 -15.67 0.72 16.68
CA ASP A 90 -15.95 -0.67 17.03
C ASP A 90 -17.44 -0.94 16.75
N ASP A 91 -17.70 -1.80 15.76
CA ASP A 91 -18.98 -2.52 15.68
C ASP A 91 -18.71 -4.01 15.95
N ASP A 92 -19.48 -4.64 16.85
CA ASP A 92 -19.40 -6.06 17.21
C ASP A 92 -18.06 -6.55 17.80
N GLY A 93 -17.27 -5.64 18.37
CA GLY A 93 -16.03 -5.93 19.09
C GLY A 93 -14.76 -5.96 18.28
N LEU A 94 -14.79 -5.42 17.07
CA LEU A 94 -13.65 -5.29 16.19
C LEU A 94 -13.57 -3.86 15.64
N LEU A 95 -12.37 -3.28 15.65
CA LEU A 95 -12.09 -2.02 14.96
C LEU A 95 -12.25 -2.20 13.45
N ASN A 96 -13.39 -1.80 12.91
CA ASN A 96 -13.80 -2.24 11.59
C ASN A 96 -14.24 -1.10 10.67
N ASN A 97 -14.55 0.08 11.20
CA ASN A 97 -14.97 1.22 10.38
C ASN A 97 -14.19 2.47 10.75
N GLY A 98 -13.74 3.26 9.77
CA GLY A 98 -13.12 4.55 10.05
C GLY A 98 -12.03 4.93 9.08
N LYS A 99 -11.15 5.84 9.52
CA LYS A 99 -10.08 6.41 8.71
C LYS A 99 -8.72 6.25 9.37
N VAL A 100 -7.73 5.96 8.54
CA VAL A 100 -6.31 5.95 8.90
C VAL A 100 -5.61 6.96 8.02
N TRP A 101 -4.71 7.72 8.61
CA TRP A 101 -3.84 8.66 7.93
C TRP A 101 -2.39 8.31 8.24
N LEU A 102 -1.52 8.43 7.24
CA LEU A 102 -0.10 8.18 7.36
C LEU A 102 0.68 9.24 6.56
N GLN A 103 1.78 9.72 7.11
CA GLN A 103 2.75 10.55 6.42
C GLN A 103 4.16 10.02 6.65
N ALA A 104 4.97 10.05 5.61
CA ALA A 104 6.37 9.69 5.67
C ALA A 104 7.19 10.62 4.76
N ASP A 105 8.36 11.04 5.21
CA ASP A 105 9.28 11.88 4.43
C ASP A 105 10.53 11.07 4.08
N ASP A 106 10.87 11.01 2.79
CA ASP A 106 12.02 10.28 2.22
C ASP A 106 12.23 8.87 2.81
N VAL A 107 11.21 8.01 2.68
CA VAL A 107 11.26 6.63 3.19
C VAL A 107 11.57 5.62 2.09
N ASP A 108 12.39 4.62 2.40
CA ASP A 108 12.66 3.50 1.49
C ASP A 108 11.47 2.54 1.51
N VAL A 109 10.71 2.53 0.41
CA VAL A 109 9.46 1.77 0.33
C VAL A 109 9.59 0.31 -0.03
N LYS A 110 10.79 -0.13 -0.41
CA LYS A 110 11.02 -1.53 -0.83
C LYS A 110 10.46 -2.56 0.15
N PRO A 111 10.66 -2.46 1.48
CA PRO A 111 10.18 -3.49 2.41
C PRO A 111 8.66 -3.59 2.51
N TRP A 112 7.92 -2.54 2.14
CA TRP A 112 6.45 -2.54 2.14
C TRP A 112 5.87 -3.06 0.82
N LEU A 113 6.70 -3.19 -0.23
CA LEU A 113 6.26 -3.79 -1.48
C LEU A 113 6.15 -5.30 -1.29
N GLY A 114 5.06 -5.90 -1.81
CA GLY A 114 4.86 -7.35 -1.71
C GLY A 114 6.01 -8.15 -2.33
N ASP A 115 6.20 -9.39 -1.85
CA ASP A 115 7.36 -10.25 -2.23
C ASP A 115 7.51 -10.35 -3.74
N TRP A 116 6.37 -10.49 -4.41
CA TRP A 116 6.33 -10.61 -5.85
C TRP A 116 6.86 -9.35 -6.56
N LEU A 117 6.55 -8.14 -6.09
CA LEU A 117 7.11 -6.91 -6.67
C LEU A 117 8.61 -6.84 -6.42
N GLN A 118 9.07 -7.18 -5.21
CA GLN A 118 10.49 -7.14 -4.88
C GLN A 118 11.30 -8.14 -5.74
N GLN A 119 10.83 -9.38 -5.85
CA GLN A 119 11.52 -10.45 -6.56
C GLN A 119 11.54 -10.23 -8.08
N ASN A 120 10.44 -9.73 -8.64
CA ASN A 120 10.34 -9.54 -10.09
C ASN A 120 10.93 -8.20 -10.52
N MET A 121 10.65 -7.11 -9.82
CA MET A 121 11.07 -5.79 -10.30
C MET A 121 12.55 -5.51 -10.09
N GLN A 122 13.25 -6.23 -9.19
CA GLN A 122 14.67 -5.98 -8.85
C GLN A 122 14.94 -4.48 -8.63
N LEU A 123 14.12 -3.87 -7.78
CA LEU A 123 14.24 -2.46 -7.43
C LEU A 123 15.56 -2.21 -6.70
N GLU A 124 16.41 -1.37 -7.28
CA GLU A 124 17.63 -0.90 -6.64
C GLU A 124 17.28 0.16 -5.59
N THR A 125 16.46 1.14 -5.99
CA THR A 125 15.95 2.20 -5.12
C THR A 125 14.44 2.31 -5.25
N ALA A 126 13.78 2.69 -4.15
CA ALA A 126 12.40 3.15 -4.14
C ALA A 126 12.24 4.06 -2.92
N ARG A 127 12.38 5.37 -3.09
CA ARG A 127 12.32 6.34 -1.99
C ARG A 127 11.29 7.42 -2.27
N PHE A 128 10.40 7.66 -1.32
CA PHE A 128 9.31 8.61 -1.49
C PHE A 128 9.03 9.40 -0.22
N SER A 129 8.68 10.67 -0.38
CA SER A 129 7.91 11.41 0.61
C SER A 129 6.44 11.31 0.23
N LEU A 130 5.62 10.76 1.13
CA LEU A 130 4.24 10.40 0.85
C LEU A 130 3.29 10.76 1.98
N GLU A 131 2.02 10.92 1.62
CA GLU A 131 0.91 11.04 2.54
C GLU A 131 -0.25 10.17 2.04
N GLY A 132 -0.95 9.50 2.94
CA GLY A 132 -1.97 8.53 2.60
C GLY A 132 -3.15 8.61 3.55
N TRP A 133 -4.35 8.45 3.00
CA TRP A 133 -5.60 8.27 3.74
C TRP A 133 -6.19 6.94 3.32
N MET A 134 -6.67 6.16 4.28
CA MET A 134 -7.33 4.90 4.06
C MET A 134 -8.66 4.90 4.81
N THR A 135 -9.70 4.43 4.13
CA THR A 135 -11.03 4.20 4.72
C THR A 135 -11.23 2.70 4.85
N LEU A 136 -11.57 2.28 6.06
CA LEU A 136 -11.97 0.92 6.39
C LEU A 136 -13.48 0.87 6.57
N THR A 137 -14.10 -0.18 6.02
CA THR A 137 -15.52 -0.48 6.20
C THR A 137 -15.66 -1.96 6.49
N LYS A 138 -16.29 -2.33 7.61
CA LYS A 138 -16.44 -3.74 8.05
C LYS A 138 -15.13 -4.54 8.07
N GLY A 139 -14.05 -3.90 8.52
CA GLY A 139 -12.74 -4.52 8.72
C GLY A 139 -11.94 -4.72 7.44
N VAL A 140 -12.45 -4.26 6.29
CA VAL A 140 -11.76 -4.34 5.00
C VAL A 140 -11.52 -2.96 4.40
N PHE A 141 -10.47 -2.87 3.59
CA PHE A 141 -10.20 -1.68 2.78
C PHE A 141 -11.40 -1.35 1.88
N ALA A 142 -11.87 -0.10 1.95
CA ALA A 142 -12.94 0.42 1.10
C ALA A 142 -12.41 1.39 0.05
N SER A 143 -11.63 2.38 0.47
CA SER A 143 -11.01 3.36 -0.41
C SER A 143 -9.79 4.00 0.23
N GLY A 144 -9.00 4.71 -0.56
CA GLY A 144 -7.89 5.50 -0.06
C GLY A 144 -7.39 6.53 -1.06
N ASP A 145 -6.72 7.54 -0.55
CA ASP A 145 -6.05 8.59 -1.29
C ASP A 145 -4.56 8.52 -0.98
N ILE A 146 -3.74 8.64 -2.01
CA ILE A 146 -2.28 8.63 -1.91
C ILE A 146 -1.77 9.92 -2.55
N TRP A 147 -0.86 10.59 -1.86
CA TRP A 147 -0.13 11.73 -2.36
C TRP A 147 1.36 11.44 -2.26
N LEU A 148 2.00 11.20 -3.40
CA LEU A 148 3.45 11.14 -3.52
C LEU A 148 3.95 12.57 -3.75
N LYS A 149 4.39 13.23 -2.68
CA LYS A 149 4.88 14.61 -2.70
C LYS A 149 6.10 14.71 -3.61
N GLN A 150 7.04 13.78 -3.45
CA GLN A 150 8.26 13.66 -4.23
C GLN A 150 8.83 12.26 -4.07
N GLY A 151 9.63 11.82 -5.03
CA GLY A 151 10.38 10.58 -4.89
C GLY A 151 10.64 9.90 -6.22
N GLY A 152 11.16 8.68 -6.14
CA GLY A 152 11.44 7.88 -7.30
C GLY A 152 11.87 6.48 -6.99
N ALA A 153 11.97 5.69 -8.04
CA ALA A 153 12.43 4.32 -8.02
C ALA A 153 13.36 4.05 -9.19
N SER A 154 14.31 3.13 -9.01
CA SER A 154 15.19 2.67 -10.07
C SER A 154 15.26 1.15 -10.09
N TRP A 155 15.38 0.59 -11.28
CA TRP A 155 15.51 -0.86 -11.50
C TRP A 155 16.41 -1.15 -12.68
N GLN A 156 17.00 -2.34 -12.67
CA GLN A 156 17.78 -2.83 -13.80
C GLN A 156 16.84 -3.43 -14.87
N GLY A 157 16.83 -2.83 -16.07
CA GLY A 157 16.23 -3.39 -17.27
C GLY A 157 17.19 -4.32 -18.02
N GLU A 158 16.74 -4.86 -19.16
CA GLU A 158 17.54 -5.80 -19.97
C GLU A 158 18.86 -5.18 -20.49
N SER A 159 18.81 -3.90 -20.90
CA SER A 159 19.95 -3.23 -21.55
C SER A 159 20.46 -1.99 -20.82
N LYS A 160 19.63 -1.39 -19.94
CA LYS A 160 19.98 -0.20 -19.17
C LYS A 160 19.22 -0.15 -17.86
N GLN A 161 19.73 0.64 -16.92
CA GLN A 161 19.00 1.02 -15.73
C GLN A 161 17.87 1.98 -16.13
N HIS A 162 16.71 1.81 -15.51
CA HIS A 162 15.56 2.69 -15.67
C HIS A 162 15.30 3.45 -14.37
N GLN A 163 14.74 4.64 -14.50
CA GLN A 163 14.38 5.48 -13.37
C GLN A 163 13.00 6.10 -13.56
N LEU A 164 12.17 5.97 -12.52
CA LEU A 164 10.91 6.69 -12.37
C LEU A 164 11.08 7.75 -11.28
N SER A 165 10.55 8.94 -11.52
CA SER A 165 10.38 9.98 -10.50
C SER A 165 8.99 10.56 -10.57
N VAL A 166 8.52 11.06 -9.43
CA VAL A 166 7.21 11.71 -9.28
C VAL A 166 7.40 13.05 -8.59
N ASP A 167 6.59 14.01 -8.99
CA ASP A 167 6.50 15.33 -8.35
C ASP A 167 5.04 15.69 -8.14
N ASN A 168 4.59 15.57 -6.90
CA ASN A 168 3.23 15.90 -6.46
C ASN A 168 2.16 15.07 -7.20
N LEU A 169 2.38 13.76 -7.31
CA LEU A 169 1.43 12.81 -7.89
C LEU A 169 0.38 12.40 -6.86
N THR A 170 -0.89 12.44 -7.25
CA THR A 170 -2.00 11.94 -6.43
C THR A 170 -2.66 10.74 -7.09
N ALA A 171 -3.10 9.78 -6.28
CA ALA A 171 -3.89 8.65 -6.72
C ALA A 171 -5.06 8.40 -5.78
N HIS A 172 -6.19 7.99 -6.33
CA HIS A 172 -7.35 7.51 -5.59
C HIS A 172 -7.55 6.03 -5.87
N VAL A 173 -7.76 5.25 -4.81
CA VAL A 173 -7.97 3.80 -4.88
C VAL A 173 -9.32 3.47 -4.28
N THR A 174 -10.14 2.72 -5.01
CA THR A 174 -11.44 2.27 -4.54
C THR A 174 -11.62 0.79 -4.78
N LYS A 175 -12.20 0.11 -3.79
CA LYS A 175 -12.69 -1.25 -3.94
C LYS A 175 -14.17 -1.20 -4.28
N GLU A 176 -14.55 -1.70 -5.46
CA GLU A 176 -15.94 -1.70 -5.92
C GLU A 176 -16.34 -3.11 -6.39
N LYS A 177 -17.41 -3.67 -5.80
CA LYS A 177 -18.01 -4.96 -6.20
C LYS A 177 -17.00 -6.11 -6.33
N GLY A 178 -16.01 -6.15 -5.43
CA GLY A 178 -14.93 -7.14 -5.44
C GLY A 178 -13.75 -6.80 -6.35
N GLY A 179 -13.88 -5.79 -7.22
CA GLY A 179 -12.81 -5.25 -8.05
C GLY A 179 -12.09 -4.07 -7.42
N TRP A 180 -11.07 -3.61 -8.13
CA TRP A 180 -10.21 -2.49 -7.74
C TRP A 180 -10.18 -1.44 -8.84
N GLN A 181 -10.21 -0.17 -8.47
CA GLN A 181 -9.97 0.94 -9.37
C GLN A 181 -8.91 1.87 -8.79
N PHE A 182 -7.96 2.27 -9.63
CA PHE A 182 -6.90 3.23 -9.35
C PHE A 182 -7.04 4.39 -10.32
N ALA A 183 -7.20 5.60 -9.82
CA ALA A 183 -7.35 6.80 -10.62
C ALA A 183 -6.24 7.81 -10.27
N ILE A 184 -5.46 8.19 -11.28
CA ILE A 184 -4.44 9.23 -11.22
C ILE A 184 -4.95 10.37 -12.09
N PRO A 185 -5.46 11.48 -11.53
CA PRO A 185 -6.04 12.56 -12.33
C PRO A 185 -5.00 13.35 -13.15
N ASP A 186 -3.73 13.31 -12.74
CA ASP A 186 -2.63 14.05 -13.36
C ASP A 186 -1.32 13.24 -13.23
N THR A 187 -0.92 12.58 -14.33
CA THR A 187 0.31 11.79 -14.46
C THR A 187 1.54 12.70 -14.39
N ARG A 188 1.94 13.07 -13.17
CA ARG A 188 3.14 13.85 -12.85
C ARG A 188 4.37 12.96 -12.68
N ILE A 189 4.65 12.19 -13.72
CA ILE A 189 5.69 11.16 -13.73
C ILE A 189 6.78 11.58 -14.71
N THR A 190 8.02 11.29 -14.38
CA THR A 190 9.17 11.40 -15.28
C THR A 190 9.85 10.03 -15.33
N MET A 191 10.06 9.53 -16.55
CA MET A 191 10.68 8.24 -16.84
C MET A 191 11.99 8.47 -17.57
N ASP A 192 13.10 7.93 -17.07
CA ASP A 192 14.44 8.04 -17.65
C ASP A 192 14.82 9.51 -18.00
N GLY A 193 14.44 10.44 -17.13
CA GLY A 193 14.66 11.88 -17.30
C GLY A 193 13.70 12.58 -18.28
N LYS A 194 12.76 11.86 -18.89
CA LYS A 194 11.75 12.41 -19.80
C LYS A 194 10.38 12.51 -19.11
N PRO A 195 9.77 13.70 -19.00
CA PRO A 195 8.42 13.83 -18.47
C PRO A 195 7.42 13.02 -19.29
N TRP A 196 6.59 12.23 -18.62
CA TRP A 196 5.45 11.56 -19.25
C TRP A 196 4.35 12.60 -19.55
N PRO A 197 3.55 12.48 -20.61
CA PRO A 197 2.48 13.43 -20.85
C PRO A 197 1.52 13.48 -19.68
N ARG A 198 1.13 14.71 -19.35
CA ARG A 198 0.18 14.97 -18.28
C ARG A 198 -1.23 14.60 -18.75
N GLY A 199 -1.90 13.77 -17.97
CA GLY A 199 -3.25 13.35 -18.24
C GLY A 199 -3.82 12.55 -17.08
N ALA A 200 -5.10 12.19 -17.22
CA ALA A 200 -5.71 11.25 -16.30
C ALA A 200 -5.39 9.83 -16.75
N LEU A 201 -5.04 8.96 -15.81
CA LEU A 201 -4.89 7.52 -15.96
C LEU A 201 -5.86 6.82 -15.01
N THR A 202 -6.63 5.86 -15.50
CA THR A 202 -7.46 4.99 -14.67
C THR A 202 -7.21 3.55 -15.02
N LEU A 203 -6.91 2.75 -14.01
CA LEU A 203 -6.77 1.30 -14.08
C LEU A 203 -7.89 0.69 -13.26
N ALA A 204 -8.68 -0.21 -13.84
CA ALA A 204 -9.71 -0.94 -13.11
C ALA A 204 -9.60 -2.43 -13.39
N TRP A 205 -9.45 -3.23 -12.35
CA TRP A 205 -9.57 -4.68 -12.42
C TRP A 205 -10.93 -5.10 -11.89
N MET A 206 -11.63 -5.91 -12.67
CA MET A 206 -12.93 -6.46 -12.33
C MET A 206 -12.82 -7.99 -12.26
N PRO A 207 -13.18 -8.61 -11.13
CA PRO A 207 -13.21 -10.07 -11.03
C PRO A 207 -14.29 -10.65 -11.92
N GLU A 208 -14.19 -11.95 -12.16
CA GLU A 208 -15.18 -12.76 -12.84
C GLU A 208 -16.57 -12.50 -12.25
N GLN A 209 -17.54 -12.26 -13.14
CA GLN A 209 -18.93 -12.00 -12.75
C GLN A 209 -19.83 -13.13 -13.24
N ASP A 210 -20.70 -13.61 -12.36
CA ASP A 210 -21.83 -14.45 -12.76
C ASP A 210 -22.87 -13.56 -13.47
N VAL A 211 -23.18 -13.91 -14.72
CA VAL A 211 -23.99 -13.06 -15.62
C VAL A 211 -25.39 -13.62 -15.94
N GLY A 212 -25.84 -14.70 -15.28
CA GLY A 212 -27.14 -15.36 -15.53
C GLY A 212 -27.28 -16.08 -16.92
N GLY A 213 -27.43 -17.43 -16.95
CA GLY A 213 -27.40 -18.23 -18.20
C GLY A 213 -26.74 -19.62 -18.06
N THR A 214 -26.68 -20.41 -19.15
CA THR A 214 -26.16 -21.80 -19.15
C THR A 214 -24.63 -21.94 -19.31
N ASN A 215 -23.89 -20.85 -19.62
CA ASN A 215 -22.42 -20.80 -19.76
C ASN A 215 -21.83 -19.57 -19.04
N ASN A 216 -22.02 -19.53 -17.73
CA ASN A 216 -22.49 -18.31 -17.08
C ASN A 216 -21.46 -17.40 -16.40
N LYS A 217 -20.29 -17.21 -17.01
CA LYS A 217 -19.18 -16.48 -16.38
C LYS A 217 -18.59 -15.48 -17.36
N ARG A 218 -18.60 -14.20 -16.99
CA ARG A 218 -17.75 -13.20 -17.64
C ARG A 218 -16.41 -13.21 -16.94
N SER A 219 -15.36 -13.59 -17.65
CA SER A 219 -13.97 -13.62 -17.15
C SER A 219 -13.52 -12.29 -16.58
N ASP A 220 -12.47 -12.34 -15.75
CA ASP A 220 -11.78 -11.17 -15.21
C ASP A 220 -11.44 -10.15 -16.32
N GLU A 221 -11.62 -8.86 -16.03
CA GLU A 221 -11.39 -7.78 -16.99
C GLU A 221 -10.45 -6.71 -16.40
N LEU A 222 -9.38 -6.39 -17.12
CA LEU A 222 -8.53 -5.23 -16.86
C LEU A 222 -8.89 -4.10 -17.83
N ARG A 223 -9.32 -2.97 -17.29
CA ARG A 223 -9.65 -1.75 -18.05
C ARG A 223 -8.60 -0.67 -17.80
N ILE A 224 -8.07 -0.12 -18.89
CA ILE A 224 -7.13 1.00 -18.86
C ILE A 224 -7.75 2.17 -19.63
N ARG A 225 -7.78 3.35 -19.01
CA ARG A 225 -8.22 4.60 -19.66
C ARG A 225 -7.17 5.67 -19.43
N ALA A 226 -6.80 6.36 -20.50
CA ALA A 226 -5.83 7.45 -20.44
C ALA A 226 -6.23 8.58 -21.41
N THR A 227 -6.00 9.83 -21.02
CA THR A 227 -6.33 10.99 -21.89
C THR A 227 -5.20 11.35 -22.85
N HIS A 228 -3.94 11.15 -22.45
CA HIS A 228 -2.75 11.49 -23.25
C HIS A 228 -1.70 10.37 -23.14
N LEU A 229 -2.04 9.17 -23.63
CA LEU A 229 -1.15 8.02 -23.52
C LEU A 229 -0.01 8.12 -24.53
N ASP A 230 1.20 8.37 -24.07
CA ASP A 230 2.41 8.11 -24.85
C ASP A 230 2.90 6.69 -24.52
N LEU A 231 2.69 5.77 -25.46
CA LEU A 231 3.08 4.38 -25.33
C LEU A 231 4.61 4.19 -25.41
N ALA A 232 5.34 5.07 -26.09
CA ALA A 232 6.81 5.02 -26.16
C ALA A 232 7.46 5.39 -24.82
N ALA A 233 6.82 6.28 -24.05
CA ALA A 233 7.23 6.60 -22.68
C ALA A 233 6.96 5.46 -21.68
N ILE A 234 6.11 4.49 -22.02
CA ILE A 234 5.83 3.29 -21.20
C ILE A 234 6.79 2.14 -21.56
N GLU A 235 7.66 2.29 -22.57
CA GLU A 235 8.70 1.28 -22.89
C GLU A 235 9.62 1.01 -21.70
N GLY A 236 9.88 2.01 -20.84
CA GLY A 236 10.60 1.79 -19.57
C GLY A 236 9.83 0.91 -18.58
N LEU A 237 8.49 1.01 -18.58
CA LEU A 237 7.61 0.13 -17.80
C LEU A 237 7.36 -1.21 -18.50
N ARG A 238 7.75 -1.39 -19.77
CA ARG A 238 7.64 -2.70 -20.46
C ARG A 238 8.43 -3.78 -19.75
N SER A 239 9.65 -3.46 -19.29
CA SER A 239 10.44 -4.38 -18.48
C SER A 239 9.75 -4.73 -17.17
N MET A 240 8.87 -3.85 -16.66
CA MET A 240 8.01 -4.18 -15.53
C MET A 240 6.86 -5.07 -16.00
N ALA A 241 6.07 -4.65 -16.99
CA ALA A 241 4.90 -5.38 -17.51
C ALA A 241 5.21 -6.83 -17.91
N ALA A 242 6.33 -7.08 -18.60
CA ALA A 242 6.78 -8.42 -18.98
C ALA A 242 7.11 -9.30 -17.77
N LYS A 243 7.59 -8.69 -16.68
CA LYS A 243 7.80 -9.38 -15.40
C LYS A 243 6.51 -9.49 -14.58
N LEU A 244 5.50 -8.64 -14.84
CA LEU A 244 4.19 -8.68 -14.18
C LEU A 244 3.31 -9.82 -14.73
N SER A 245 3.37 -10.08 -16.03
CA SER A 245 2.78 -11.26 -16.67
C SER A 245 3.42 -11.43 -18.05
N PRO A 246 3.91 -12.63 -18.42
CA PRO A 246 4.38 -12.91 -19.77
C PRO A 246 3.33 -12.55 -20.83
N ASP A 247 2.06 -12.88 -20.56
CA ASP A 247 0.93 -12.61 -21.47
C ASP A 247 0.70 -11.10 -21.68
N LEU A 248 0.96 -10.26 -20.67
CA LEU A 248 0.90 -8.79 -20.81
C LEU A 248 2.07 -8.25 -21.64
N GLY A 249 3.25 -8.86 -21.53
CA GLY A 249 4.40 -8.57 -22.39
C GLY A 249 4.12 -8.92 -23.86
N ASP A 250 3.42 -10.03 -24.10
CA ASP A 250 3.04 -10.48 -25.45
C ASP A 250 1.95 -9.59 -26.07
N VAL A 251 0.96 -9.15 -25.29
CA VAL A 251 -0.02 -8.14 -25.72
C VAL A 251 0.65 -6.80 -26.03
N TRP A 252 1.69 -6.42 -25.28
CA TRP A 252 2.50 -5.23 -25.54
C TRP A 252 3.30 -5.34 -26.85
N LEU A 253 3.90 -6.51 -27.11
CA LEU A 253 4.59 -6.80 -28.37
C LEU A 253 3.62 -6.78 -29.57
N ALA A 254 2.40 -7.27 -29.38
CA ALA A 254 1.37 -7.28 -30.42
C ALA A 254 0.81 -5.88 -30.75
N THR A 255 0.93 -4.90 -29.84
CA THR A 255 0.40 -3.55 -30.04
C THR A 255 1.37 -2.58 -30.70
N GLN A 256 2.61 -3.01 -31.03
CA GLN A 256 3.68 -2.22 -31.67
C GLN A 256 3.53 -0.71 -31.49
N PRO A 257 3.84 -0.18 -30.30
CA PRO A 257 3.69 1.24 -29.98
C PRO A 257 4.78 2.10 -30.66
N SER A 258 5.10 1.85 -31.92
CA SER A 258 5.74 2.83 -32.78
C SER A 258 4.65 3.71 -33.37
N GLY A 259 4.41 4.88 -32.76
CA GLY A 259 3.60 5.92 -33.39
C GLY A 259 4.18 6.24 -34.77
N GLY A 260 3.33 6.15 -35.80
CA GLY A 260 3.65 6.59 -37.15
C GLY A 260 3.93 8.10 -37.20
N ASN A 261 4.74 8.48 -38.20
CA ASN A 261 5.14 9.84 -38.56
C ASN A 261 4.06 10.91 -38.41
#